data_AF-A0A0J5JDL2-F1
#
_entry.id   AF-A0A0J5JDL2-F1
#
_cell.length_a   1.000
_cell.length_b   1.000
_cell.length_c   1.000
_cell.angle_alpha   90.00
_cell.angle_beta   90.00
_cell.angle_gamma   90.00
#
_symmetry.space_group_name_H-M   'P 1'
#
loop_
_entity.id
_entity.type
_entity.pdbx_description
1 polymer ?
#
loop_
_entity_poly.entity_id
_entity_poly.type
_entity_poly.pdbx_seq_one_letter_code
_entity_poly.pdbx_strand_id
1 'polypeptide(L)'
;METVFPPDGGARLAATADSTTAIAPAQRQQVERAAEGFEALFIKEMLAQMRKATRTMAGEDSIFADSINSDMLDFADMAIAEQLARERRFGISEVLIAQLLPQNATPPLKESPAAVAYSPVQAGAGSELAAFAMPVNLPFRQ
;
A
#
# COMPACT_ATOMS: atom_id res chain seq x y z
N MET A 1 6.49 38.57 -51.52
CA MET A 1 5.61 38.52 -50.33
C MET A 1 5.89 37.19 -49.64
N GLU A 2 6.87 37.20 -48.74
CA GLU A 2 7.32 36.02 -47.99
C GLU A 2 6.43 35.86 -46.76
N THR A 3 5.62 34.81 -46.73
CA THR A 3 4.80 34.47 -45.56
C THR A 3 5.70 33.74 -44.56
N VAL A 4 6.18 34.48 -43.56
CA VAL A 4 6.87 33.93 -42.39
C VAL A 4 5.88 33.07 -41.60
N PHE A 5 6.16 31.77 -41.56
CA PHE A 5 5.53 30.79 -40.67
C PHE A 5 6.27 30.83 -39.32
N PRO A 6 5.60 31.06 -38.17
CA PRO A 6 6.28 30.92 -36.88
C PRO A 6 6.47 29.43 -36.54
N PRO A 7 7.69 28.98 -36.20
CA PRO A 7 7.93 27.65 -35.68
C PRO A 7 7.50 27.52 -34.21
N ASP A 8 6.92 26.36 -33.91
CA ASP A 8 7.04 25.64 -32.63
C ASP A 8 6.40 26.24 -31.37
N GLY A 9 5.15 25.81 -31.14
CA GLY A 9 4.76 24.89 -30.06
C GLY A 9 5.64 24.70 -28.82
N GLY A 10 6.13 25.77 -28.17
CA GLY A 10 7.10 25.64 -27.07
C GLY A 10 6.73 26.17 -25.69
N ALA A 11 5.58 26.82 -25.46
CA ALA A 11 5.39 27.67 -24.27
C ALA A 11 4.17 27.34 -23.39
N ARG A 12 3.87 26.07 -23.10
CA ARG A 12 2.85 25.70 -22.08
C ARG A 12 3.24 24.60 -21.10
N LEU A 13 4.53 24.34 -20.89
CA LEU A 13 4.98 23.29 -19.96
C LEU A 13 5.90 23.79 -18.84
N ALA A 14 5.77 25.06 -18.46
CA ALA A 14 6.32 25.57 -17.21
C ALA A 14 5.20 25.88 -16.21
N ALA A 15 4.22 24.97 -16.08
CA ALA A 15 3.46 24.85 -14.84
C ALA A 15 4.29 23.94 -13.91
N THR A 16 5.32 24.55 -13.34
CA THR A 16 6.07 24.08 -12.17
C THR A 16 5.08 23.45 -11.18
N ALA A 17 5.12 22.14 -10.98
CA ALA A 17 5.97 21.54 -9.95
C ALA A 17 5.86 22.27 -8.60
N ASP A 18 4.62 22.47 -8.11
CA ASP A 18 4.39 22.90 -6.73
C ASP A 18 3.03 22.42 -6.19
N SER A 19 2.70 21.15 -6.40
CA SER A 19 1.55 20.50 -5.74
C SER A 19 1.95 19.69 -4.51
N THR A 20 3.24 19.66 -4.18
CA THR A 20 3.80 18.93 -3.03
C THR A 20 3.99 19.82 -1.80
N THR A 21 3.64 21.11 -1.90
CA THR A 21 3.81 22.04 -0.79
C THR A 21 2.50 22.22 -0.04
N ALA A 22 2.43 21.56 1.12
CA ALA A 22 1.40 21.69 2.15
C ALA A 22 -0.06 21.51 1.67
N ILE A 23 -0.63 20.33 1.95
CA ILE A 23 -2.07 20.08 1.83
C ILE A 23 -2.83 21.22 2.54
N ALA A 24 -3.59 21.99 1.76
CA ALA A 24 -4.42 23.08 2.26
C ALA A 24 -5.39 22.54 3.33
N PRO A 25 -5.77 23.31 4.36
CA PRO A 25 -6.62 22.81 5.45
C PRO A 25 -7.94 22.19 4.95
N ALA A 26 -8.52 22.72 3.88
CA ALA A 26 -9.70 22.15 3.23
C ALA A 26 -9.44 20.76 2.59
N GLN A 27 -8.27 20.56 1.97
CA GLN A 27 -7.87 19.26 1.44
C GLN A 27 -7.57 18.27 2.56
N ARG A 28 -6.99 18.70 3.69
CA ARG A 28 -6.78 17.82 4.85
C ARG A 28 -8.09 17.27 5.39
N GLN A 29 -9.09 18.13 5.56
CA GLN A 29 -10.43 17.71 5.98
C GLN A 29 -11.07 16.71 5.00
N GLN A 30 -10.84 16.89 3.70
CA GLN A 30 -11.33 15.95 2.69
C GLN A 30 -10.61 14.60 2.78
N VAL A 31 -9.30 14.61 2.97
CA VAL A 31 -8.49 13.39 3.16
C VAL A 31 -8.88 12.68 4.47
N GLU A 32 -9.10 13.42 5.55
CA GLU A 32 -9.56 12.86 6.83
C GLU A 32 -10.92 12.15 6.68
N ARG A 33 -11.90 12.80 6.05
CA ARG A 33 -13.21 12.16 5.79
C ARG A 33 -13.10 10.94 4.88
N ALA A 34 -12.23 10.99 3.88
CA ALA A 34 -12.00 9.85 3.00
C ALA A 34 -11.34 8.67 3.77
N ALA A 35 -10.42 8.98 4.68
CA ALA A 35 -9.75 8.00 5.53
C ALA A 35 -10.72 7.37 6.54
N GLU A 36 -11.62 8.14 7.13
CA GLU A 36 -12.73 7.62 7.97
C GLU A 36 -13.63 6.68 7.17
N GLY A 37 -14.03 7.06 5.95
CA GLY A 37 -14.84 6.20 5.09
C GLY A 37 -14.13 4.89 4.71
N PHE A 38 -12.81 4.93 4.50
CA PHE A 38 -12.02 3.71 4.29
C PHE A 38 -12.00 2.83 5.54
N GLU A 39 -11.84 3.41 6.74
CA GLU A 39 -11.88 2.65 8.00
C GLU A 39 -13.24 1.97 8.20
N ALA A 40 -14.34 2.67 7.90
CA ALA A 40 -15.68 2.07 7.94
C ALA A 40 -15.82 0.88 6.98
N LEU A 41 -15.32 0.99 5.74
CA LEU A 41 -15.34 -0.13 4.79
C LEU A 41 -14.50 -1.32 5.27
N PHE A 42 -13.34 -1.05 5.87
CA PHE A 42 -12.46 -2.08 6.43
C PHE A 42 -13.13 -2.82 7.59
N ILE A 43 -13.71 -2.09 8.55
CA ILE A 43 -14.41 -2.69 9.69
C ILE A 43 -15.61 -3.51 9.21
N LYS A 44 -16.40 -2.99 8.27
CA LYS A 44 -17.52 -3.72 7.66
C LYS A 44 -17.07 -5.04 7.05
N GLU A 45 -15.97 -5.04 6.30
CA GLU A 45 -15.44 -6.25 5.67
C GLU A 45 -14.94 -7.25 6.73
N MET A 46 -14.27 -6.77 7.78
CA MET A 46 -13.86 -7.63 8.90
C MET A 46 -15.06 -8.30 9.58
N LEU A 47 -16.13 -7.54 9.86
CA LEU A 47 -17.37 -8.08 10.44
C LEU A 47 -18.00 -9.13 9.51
N ALA A 48 -18.06 -8.85 8.20
CA ALA A 48 -18.60 -9.77 7.20
C ALA A 48 -17.78 -11.07 7.11
N GLN A 49 -16.44 -10.96 7.17
CA GLN A 49 -15.54 -12.11 7.18
C GLN A 49 -15.66 -12.95 8.45
N MET A 50 -15.79 -12.33 9.63
CA MET A 50 -16.07 -13.05 10.87
C MET A 50 -17.39 -13.82 10.77
N ARG A 51 -18.46 -13.21 10.25
CA ARG A 51 -19.74 -13.90 10.03
C ARG A 51 -19.60 -15.05 9.03
N LYS A 52 -18.83 -14.86 7.95
CA LYS A 52 -18.55 -15.92 6.97
C LYS A 52 -17.79 -17.08 7.61
N ALA A 53 -16.79 -16.80 8.44
CA ALA A 53 -16.07 -17.82 9.19
C ALA A 53 -17.00 -18.59 10.12
N THR A 54 -17.86 -17.88 10.88
CA THR A 54 -18.87 -18.51 11.74
C THR A 54 -19.80 -19.41 10.95
N ARG A 55 -20.27 -18.98 9.77
CA ARG A 55 -21.07 -19.80 8.86
C ARG A 55 -20.37 -21.07 8.41
N THR A 56 -19.10 -20.97 8.01
CA THR A 56 -18.34 -22.15 7.56
C THR A 56 -18.08 -23.16 8.67
N MET A 57 -18.09 -22.71 9.93
CA MET A 57 -17.91 -23.56 11.11
C MET A 57 -19.24 -24.05 11.69
N ALA A 58 -20.36 -23.45 11.30
CA ALA A 58 -21.68 -23.79 11.77
C ALA A 58 -22.16 -25.09 11.08
N GLY A 59 -22.74 -26.01 11.86
CA GLY A 59 -23.39 -27.20 11.30
C GLY A 59 -24.64 -26.83 10.48
N GLU A 60 -25.08 -27.74 9.62
CA GLU A 60 -26.22 -27.53 8.69
C GLU A 60 -27.53 -27.17 9.42
N ASP A 61 -27.71 -27.61 10.67
CA ASP A 61 -28.87 -27.31 11.51
C ASP A 61 -28.74 -26.00 12.33
N SER A 62 -27.67 -25.22 12.12
CA SER A 62 -27.39 -24.02 12.91
C SER A 62 -28.14 -22.79 12.39
N ILE A 63 -28.72 -22.03 13.30
CA ILE A 63 -29.33 -20.72 13.01
C ILE A 63 -28.34 -19.72 12.36
N PHE A 64 -27.04 -19.96 12.49
CA PHE A 64 -26.01 -19.11 11.91
C PHE A 64 -25.65 -19.51 10.48
N ALA A 65 -26.03 -20.72 10.02
CA ALA A 65 -25.76 -21.20 8.67
C ALA A 65 -26.65 -20.52 7.62
N ASP A 66 -27.83 -20.05 8.04
CA ASP A 66 -28.85 -19.55 7.13
C ASP A 66 -28.60 -18.10 6.69
N SER A 67 -28.77 -17.83 5.39
CA SER A 67 -28.47 -16.53 4.79
C SER A 67 -29.68 -15.60 4.69
N ILE A 68 -30.86 -16.03 5.12
CA ILE A 68 -32.13 -15.32 4.91
C ILE A 68 -32.10 -13.88 5.45
N ASN A 69 -31.31 -13.60 6.50
CA ASN A 69 -31.21 -12.27 7.12
C ASN A 69 -29.89 -11.55 6.81
N SER A 70 -29.13 -11.98 5.79
CA SER A 70 -27.83 -11.40 5.45
C SER A 70 -27.90 -9.90 5.21
N ASP A 71 -28.92 -9.45 4.49
CA ASP A 71 -29.00 -8.06 4.01
C ASP A 71 -29.32 -7.09 5.15
N MET A 72 -30.18 -7.50 6.08
CA MET A 72 -30.47 -6.71 7.29
C MET A 72 -29.26 -6.65 8.21
N LEU A 73 -28.51 -7.74 8.31
CA LEU A 73 -27.24 -7.77 9.05
C LEU A 73 -26.16 -6.92 8.38
N ASP A 74 -26.09 -6.89 7.04
CA ASP A 74 -25.15 -6.06 6.30
C ASP A 74 -25.43 -4.56 6.51
N PHE A 75 -26.70 -4.17 6.58
CA PHE A 75 -27.09 -2.81 6.94
C PHE A 75 -26.71 -2.47 8.38
N ALA A 76 -26.93 -3.40 9.32
CA ALA A 76 -26.54 -3.23 10.72
C ALA A 76 -25.02 -3.09 10.87
N ASP A 77 -24.24 -3.95 10.20
CA ASP A 77 -22.78 -3.90 10.18
C ASP A 77 -22.29 -2.59 9.58
N MET A 78 -22.95 -2.07 8.54
CA MET A 78 -22.61 -0.77 7.96
C MET A 78 -22.79 0.37 8.98
N ALA A 79 -23.90 0.37 9.72
CA ALA A 79 -24.16 1.38 10.75
C ALA A 79 -23.17 1.28 11.93
N ILE A 80 -22.82 0.06 12.34
CA ILE A 80 -21.84 -0.21 13.40
C ILE A 80 -20.44 0.23 12.94
N ALA A 81 -20.03 -0.15 11.73
CA ALA A 81 -18.72 0.20 11.19
C ALA A 81 -18.54 1.72 11.05
N GLU A 82 -19.56 2.43 10.58
CA GLU A 82 -19.56 3.90 10.51
C GLU A 82 -19.40 4.52 11.90
N GLN A 83 -20.12 4.01 12.90
CA GLN A 83 -20.00 4.52 14.27
C GLN A 83 -18.62 4.26 14.86
N LEU A 84 -18.04 3.08 14.64
CA LEU A 84 -16.70 2.75 15.14
C LEU A 84 -15.60 3.56 14.42
N ALA A 85 -15.74 3.80 13.12
CA ALA A 85 -14.80 4.61 12.37
C ALA A 85 -14.79 6.08 12.83
N ARG A 86 -15.96 6.63 13.20
CA ARG A 86 -16.06 7.98 13.78
C ARG A 86 -15.31 8.13 15.11
N GLU A 87 -15.23 7.07 15.90
CA GLU A 87 -14.47 7.07 17.15
C GLU A 87 -12.95 7.04 16.90
N ARG A 88 -12.50 6.77 15.67
CA ARG A 88 -11.09 6.73 15.23
C ARG A 88 -10.17 5.90 16.14
N ARG A 89 -10.73 4.89 16.81
CA ARG A 89 -10.04 4.10 17.86
C ARG A 89 -9.04 3.10 17.29
N PHE A 90 -9.19 2.70 16.03
CA PHE A 90 -8.29 1.73 15.38
C PHE A 90 -7.07 2.39 14.74
N GLY A 91 -7.12 3.70 14.47
CA GLY A 91 -5.98 4.48 13.99
C GLY A 91 -5.55 4.17 12.55
N ILE A 92 -6.31 3.38 11.79
CA ILE A 92 -6.00 3.05 10.38
C ILE A 92 -6.14 4.30 9.51
N SER A 93 -7.17 5.11 9.75
CA SER A 93 -7.38 6.40 9.10
C SER A 93 -6.19 7.34 9.27
N GLU A 94 -5.61 7.41 10.47
CA GLU A 94 -4.43 8.23 10.76
C GLU A 94 -3.17 7.75 10.03
N VAL A 95 -2.96 6.42 9.94
CA VAL A 95 -1.83 5.85 9.20
C VAL A 95 -1.97 6.13 7.69
N LEU A 96 -3.18 6.09 7.15
CA LEU A 96 -3.42 6.43 5.74
C LEU A 96 -3.16 7.90 5.45
N ILE A 97 -3.59 8.79 6.34
CA ILE A 97 -3.27 10.22 6.24
C ILE A 97 -1.74 10.39 6.28
N ALA A 98 -1.04 9.77 7.23
CA ALA A 98 0.41 9.85 7.38
C ALA A 98 1.19 9.29 6.18
N GLN A 99 0.64 8.32 5.45
CA GLN A 99 1.24 7.75 4.24
C GLN A 99 0.95 8.58 2.99
N LEU A 100 -0.18 9.29 2.96
CA LEU A 100 -0.57 10.17 1.86
C LEU A 100 0.07 11.56 1.96
N LEU A 101 0.45 11.98 3.18
CA LEU A 101 1.28 13.17 3.35
C LEU A 101 2.71 12.86 2.86
N PRO A 102 3.31 13.75 2.06
CA PRO A 102 4.71 13.61 1.67
C PRO A 102 5.59 13.70 2.92
N GLN A 103 5.99 12.54 3.44
CA GLN A 103 7.07 12.41 4.39
C GLN A 103 8.30 12.99 3.70
N ASN A 104 8.87 14.05 4.25
CA ASN A 104 10.05 14.74 3.70
C ASN A 104 11.35 13.91 3.85
N ALA A 105 11.25 12.59 3.70
CA ALA A 105 12.31 11.61 3.58
C ALA A 105 11.73 10.37 2.89
N THR A 106 11.48 10.47 1.59
CA THR A 106 11.29 9.34 0.69
C THR A 106 12.61 8.56 0.58
N PRO A 107 12.75 7.33 1.11
CA PRO A 107 13.46 6.33 0.31
C PRO A 107 12.65 6.17 -0.98
N PRO A 108 13.30 6.14 -2.17
CA PRO A 108 12.59 6.16 -3.43
C PRO A 108 11.59 5.01 -3.49
N LEU A 109 10.31 5.36 -3.66
CA LEU A 109 9.28 4.41 -4.05
C LEU A 109 9.74 3.77 -5.36
N LYS A 110 9.83 2.44 -5.39
CA LYS A 110 10.29 1.69 -6.56
C LYS A 110 9.19 1.71 -7.63
N GLU A 111 9.17 2.74 -8.46
CA GLU A 111 8.27 2.87 -9.62
C GLU A 111 8.71 2.03 -10.84
N SER A 112 9.27 0.84 -10.61
CA SER A 112 9.66 -0.05 -11.71
C SER A 112 9.13 -1.46 -11.49
N PRO A 113 8.39 -2.04 -12.48
CA PRO A 113 7.83 -3.39 -12.38
C PRO A 113 8.91 -4.49 -12.33
N ALA A 114 10.18 -4.15 -12.52
CA ALA A 114 11.32 -5.06 -12.43
C ALA A 114 11.88 -5.27 -11.01
N ALA A 115 11.38 -4.57 -9.99
CA ALA A 115 12.01 -4.55 -8.66
C ALA A 115 11.38 -5.48 -7.60
N VAL A 116 10.65 -6.52 -8.02
CA VAL A 116 10.37 -7.68 -7.16
C VAL A 116 11.53 -8.66 -7.34
N ALA A 117 12.50 -8.61 -6.42
CA ALA A 117 13.60 -9.55 -6.42
C ALA A 117 13.09 -10.94 -6.03
N TYR A 118 12.75 -11.77 -7.02
CA TYR A 118 13.08 -13.19 -6.90
C TYR A 118 14.61 -13.25 -6.85
N SER A 119 15.17 -13.81 -5.78
CA SER A 119 16.59 -14.19 -5.79
C SER A 119 16.66 -15.55 -6.48
N PRO A 120 17.01 -15.64 -7.78
CA PRO A 120 17.48 -16.90 -8.29
C PRO A 120 18.78 -17.19 -7.54
N VAL A 121 18.79 -18.31 -6.82
CA VAL A 121 20.04 -18.95 -6.38
C VAL A 121 20.97 -18.94 -7.59
N GLN A 122 22.04 -18.15 -7.50
CA GLN A 122 23.03 -18.04 -8.54
C GLN A 122 23.75 -19.38 -8.58
N ALA A 123 23.42 -20.21 -9.57
CA ALA A 123 24.23 -21.36 -9.94
C ALA A 123 25.59 -20.82 -10.39
N GLY A 124 26.53 -20.77 -9.44
CA GLY A 124 27.88 -20.28 -9.64
C GLY A 124 28.60 -21.10 -10.71
N ALA A 125 28.75 -20.51 -11.90
CA ALA A 125 29.77 -20.93 -12.85
C ALA A 125 31.14 -20.48 -12.30
N GLY A 126 31.81 -21.37 -11.57
CA GLY A 126 33.23 -21.64 -11.75
C GLY A 126 34.28 -20.58 -11.37
N SER A 127 34.02 -19.65 -10.42
CA SER A 127 35.08 -18.73 -9.95
C SER A 127 35.39 -18.76 -8.44
N GLU A 128 34.66 -19.54 -7.64
CA GLU A 128 34.88 -19.61 -6.18
C GLU A 128 35.84 -20.71 -5.73
N LEU A 129 36.22 -21.64 -6.61
CA LEU A 129 37.17 -22.72 -6.28
C LEU A 129 38.65 -22.27 -6.31
N ALA A 130 38.95 -21.09 -6.85
CA ALA A 130 40.31 -20.54 -6.88
C ALA A 130 40.73 -19.88 -5.55
N ALA A 131 39.77 -19.48 -4.71
CA ALA A 131 40.06 -18.82 -3.43
C ALA A 131 40.56 -19.78 -2.33
N PHE A 132 40.28 -21.09 -2.46
CA PHE A 132 40.72 -22.12 -1.52
C PHE A 132 42.11 -22.73 -1.81
N ALA A 133 42.79 -22.28 -2.87
CA ALA A 133 44.05 -22.87 -3.34
C ALA A 133 45.30 -22.00 -3.10
N MET A 134 45.29 -21.12 -2.10
CA MET A 134 46.51 -20.43 -1.68
C MET A 134 47.44 -21.44 -0.96
N PRO A 135 48.66 -21.73 -1.45
CA PRO A 135 49.60 -22.56 -0.71
C PRO A 135 50.06 -21.81 0.54
N VAL A 136 49.83 -22.42 1.71
CA VAL A 136 50.41 -21.94 2.98
C VAL A 136 51.93 -22.17 2.92
N ASN A 137 52.68 -21.10 2.69
CA ASN A 137 54.14 -21.11 2.79
C ASN A 137 54.53 -20.74 4.23
N LEU A 138 54.87 -21.75 5.04
CA LEU A 138 55.44 -21.55 6.38
C LEU A 138 56.96 -21.34 6.26
N PRO A 139 57.54 -20.23 6.73
CA PRO A 139 58.99 -20.12 6.82
C PRO A 139 59.50 -20.99 7.99
N PHE A 140 60.30 -22.01 7.68
CA PHE A 140 61.11 -22.73 8.67
C PHE A 140 62.09 -21.74 9.31
N ARG A 141 61.99 -21.54 10.62
CA ARG A 141 63.06 -20.96 11.42
C ARG A 141 63.77 -22.12 12.13
N GLN A 142 65.08 -22.20 11.90
CA GLN A 142 66.05 -23.16 12.45
C GLN A 142 65.93 -23.32 13.97
#